data_AF-A0A7S2G826-F1
#
_entry.id   AF-A0A7S2G826-F1
#
_cell.length_a   1.000
_cell.length_b   1.000
_cell.length_c   1.000
_cell.angle_alpha   90.00
_cell.angle_beta   90.00
_cell.angle_gamma   90.00
#
_symmetry.space_group_name_H-M   'P 1'
#
loop_
_entity.id
_entity.type
_entity.pdbx_description
1 polymer ?
#
loop_
_entity_poly.entity_id
_entity_poly.type
_entity_poly.pdbx_seq_one_letter_code
_entity_poly.pdbx_strand_id
1 'polypeptide(L)'
;PPWLPGFLLPDSKGGGRIDLTGSGVRCLVRELLAMHTEAKLSRLSELHCTSNELTRLDAVVCRSLGSLRVLCLSANQLRTLPAEIGCMAQLTTLRVEGNRLTSLPWQLGELRHLEQL
;
A
#
# COMPACT_ATOMS: atom_id res chain seq x y z
N PRO A 1 0.73 -4.79 -19.26
CA PRO A 1 1.40 -4.15 -18.09
C PRO A 1 0.76 -4.66 -16.79
N PRO A 2 1.44 -4.61 -15.64
CA PRO A 2 0.94 -5.17 -14.37
C PRO A 2 -0.31 -4.46 -13.81
N TRP A 3 -0.78 -3.38 -14.42
CA TRP A 3 -2.02 -2.67 -14.07
C TRP A 3 -3.22 -3.00 -14.98
N LEU A 4 -3.16 -4.08 -15.76
CA LEU A 4 -4.32 -4.53 -16.54
C LEU A 4 -5.48 -4.94 -15.60
N PRO A 5 -6.75 -4.79 -16.03
CA PRO A 5 -7.94 -5.04 -15.20
C PRO A 5 -8.01 -6.39 -14.47
N GLY A 6 -7.22 -7.39 -14.89
CA GLY A 6 -7.12 -8.72 -14.28
C GLY A 6 -6.21 -8.83 -13.05
N PHE A 7 -5.53 -7.76 -12.63
CA PHE A 7 -4.71 -7.77 -11.41
C PHE A 7 -5.49 -7.48 -10.11
N LEU A 8 -6.73 -6.98 -10.21
CA LEU A 8 -7.63 -6.88 -9.07
C LEU A 8 -8.28 -8.24 -8.83
N LEU A 9 -7.63 -9.06 -8.02
CA LEU A 9 -8.13 -10.38 -7.63
C LEU A 9 -9.12 -10.24 -6.47
N PRO A 10 -10.11 -11.12 -6.32
CA PRO A 10 -10.88 -11.19 -5.08
C PRO A 10 -9.94 -11.59 -3.92
N ASP A 11 -10.03 -10.88 -2.81
CA ASP A 11 -9.37 -11.26 -1.56
C ASP A 11 -10.18 -12.34 -0.81
N SER A 12 -9.65 -12.80 0.32
CA SER A 12 -10.31 -13.80 1.19
C SER A 12 -11.60 -13.30 1.89
N LYS A 13 -11.90 -12.00 1.83
CA LYS A 13 -13.00 -11.32 2.53
C LYS A 13 -13.98 -10.61 1.58
N GLY A 14 -13.90 -10.85 0.27
CA GLY A 14 -14.77 -10.24 -0.75
C GLY A 14 -14.38 -8.83 -1.22
N GLY A 15 -13.24 -8.32 -0.76
CA GLY A 15 -12.56 -7.13 -1.26
C GLY A 15 -11.64 -7.44 -2.46
N GLY A 16 -10.93 -6.43 -2.91
CA GLY A 16 -9.96 -6.51 -4.01
C GLY A 16 -8.52 -6.59 -3.50
N ARG A 17 -7.72 -7.45 -4.11
CA ARG A 17 -6.29 -7.58 -3.90
C ARG A 17 -5.55 -7.15 -5.17
N ILE A 18 -4.50 -6.36 -5.01
CA ILE A 18 -3.51 -6.08 -6.06
C ILE A 18 -2.17 -6.63 -5.60
N ASP A 19 -1.55 -7.45 -6.45
CA ASP A 19 -0.21 -7.99 -6.22
C ASP A 19 0.75 -7.48 -7.30
N LEU A 20 1.68 -6.61 -6.90
CA LEU A 20 2.75 -6.04 -7.71
C LEU A 20 4.11 -6.57 -7.27
N THR A 21 4.15 -7.70 -6.55
CA THR A 21 5.41 -8.27 -6.04
C THR A 21 6.38 -8.54 -7.19
N GLY A 22 7.64 -8.09 -7.05
CA GLY A 22 8.67 -8.31 -8.07
C GLY A 22 8.45 -7.59 -9.40
N SER A 23 7.51 -6.64 -9.48
CA SER A 23 7.14 -5.98 -10.74
C SER A 23 8.05 -4.81 -11.13
N GLY A 24 9.13 -4.54 -10.38
CA GLY A 24 10.05 -3.44 -10.65
C GLY A 24 9.45 -2.04 -10.43
N VAL A 25 8.43 -1.94 -9.57
CA VAL A 25 7.72 -0.68 -9.31
C VAL A 25 8.64 0.30 -8.58
N ARG A 26 8.80 1.50 -9.14
CA ARG A 26 9.60 2.59 -8.55
C ARG A 26 8.76 3.66 -7.87
N CYS A 27 7.51 3.82 -8.29
CA CYS A 27 6.60 4.86 -7.82
C CYS A 27 5.16 4.36 -7.87
N LEU A 28 4.51 4.26 -6.70
CA LEU A 28 3.13 3.78 -6.59
C LEU A 28 2.12 4.77 -7.18
N VAL A 29 2.35 6.08 -7.05
CA VAL A 29 1.44 7.10 -7.59
C VAL A 29 1.19 6.91 -9.06
N ARG A 30 2.24 6.68 -9.86
CA ARG A 30 2.07 6.52 -11.31
C ARG A 30 1.23 5.29 -11.64
N GLU A 31 1.48 4.17 -10.95
CA GLU A 31 0.80 2.91 -11.22
C GLU A 31 -0.65 2.89 -10.71
N LEU A 32 -0.92 3.47 -9.53
CA LEU A 32 -2.25 3.56 -8.96
C LEU A 32 -3.09 4.69 -9.56
N LEU A 33 -2.47 5.80 -9.97
CA LEU A 33 -3.14 6.81 -10.80
C LEU A 33 -3.65 6.14 -12.05
N ALA A 34 -2.85 5.39 -12.82
CA ALA A 34 -3.31 4.72 -14.05
C ALA A 34 -4.58 3.84 -13.89
N MET A 35 -4.93 3.43 -12.66
CA MET A 35 -6.16 2.73 -12.31
C MET A 35 -7.41 3.64 -12.11
N HIS A 36 -7.30 4.96 -12.35
CA HIS A 36 -8.18 6.16 -12.29
C HIS A 36 -9.71 6.07 -12.05
N THR A 37 -10.30 4.99 -11.55
CA THR A 37 -11.62 5.06 -10.91
C THR A 37 -11.45 4.87 -9.42
N GLU A 38 -11.70 5.94 -8.65
CA GLU A 38 -11.79 5.92 -7.18
C GLU A 38 -12.69 4.76 -6.70
N ALA A 39 -13.71 4.41 -7.49
CA ALA A 39 -14.61 3.28 -7.27
C ALA A 39 -13.92 1.89 -7.27
N LYS A 40 -12.75 1.75 -7.89
CA LYS A 40 -12.01 0.47 -7.93
C LYS A 40 -11.01 0.35 -6.78
N LEU A 41 -10.42 1.47 -6.35
CA LEU A 41 -9.54 1.53 -5.18
C LEU A 41 -10.32 1.48 -3.86
N SER A 42 -11.56 1.97 -3.82
CA SER A 42 -12.42 1.89 -2.63
C SER A 42 -12.77 0.44 -2.23
N ARG A 43 -12.68 -0.51 -3.17
CA ARG A 43 -12.83 -1.94 -2.92
C ARG A 43 -11.52 -2.64 -2.60
N LEU A 44 -10.38 -1.96 -2.74
CA LEU A 44 -9.07 -2.55 -2.48
C LEU A 44 -8.86 -2.73 -0.98
N SER A 45 -8.59 -3.96 -0.59
CA SER A 45 -8.36 -4.39 0.79
C SER A 45 -6.92 -4.89 0.98
N GLU A 46 -6.28 -5.42 -0.06
CA GLU A 46 -4.91 -5.92 0.01
C GLU A 46 -4.05 -5.32 -1.11
N LEU A 47 -2.91 -4.74 -0.76
CA LEU A 47 -1.91 -4.23 -1.70
C LEU A 47 -0.54 -4.82 -1.38
N HIS A 48 -0.03 -5.65 -2.27
CA HIS A 48 1.26 -6.31 -2.13
C HIS A 48 2.24 -5.72 -3.13
N CYS A 49 3.32 -5.12 -2.63
CA CYS A 49 4.37 -4.51 -3.42
C CYS A 49 5.75 -5.00 -2.97
N THR A 50 5.83 -6.24 -2.52
CA THR A 50 7.07 -6.84 -2.01
C THR A 50 8.15 -6.93 -3.10
N SER A 51 9.42 -6.78 -2.74
CA SER A 51 10.55 -6.93 -3.66
C SER A 51 10.46 -6.01 -4.88
N ASN A 52 10.32 -4.71 -4.62
CA ASN A 52 10.28 -3.66 -5.65
C ASN A 52 11.39 -2.61 -5.40
N GLU A 53 11.37 -1.53 -6.19
CA GLU A 53 12.35 -0.45 -6.12
C GLU A 53 11.74 0.84 -5.55
N LEU A 54 10.72 0.73 -4.67
CA LEU A 54 10.05 1.88 -4.10
C LEU A 54 11.01 2.65 -3.18
N THR A 55 11.21 3.92 -3.48
CA THR A 55 12.05 4.83 -2.67
C THR A 55 11.23 5.71 -1.74
N ARG A 56 9.95 5.90 -2.06
CA ARG A 56 8.98 6.68 -1.28
C ARG A 56 7.59 6.06 -1.41
N LEU A 57 6.80 6.18 -0.35
CA LEU A 57 5.36 6.00 -0.37
C LEU A 57 4.73 7.39 -0.40
N ASP A 58 3.86 7.64 -1.38
CA ASP A 58 3.27 8.95 -1.57
C ASP A 58 2.04 9.18 -0.70
N ALA A 59 1.92 10.41 -0.18
CA ALA A 59 0.78 10.85 0.61
C ALA A 59 -0.57 10.67 -0.09
N VAL A 60 -0.63 10.95 -1.40
CA VAL A 60 -1.85 10.80 -2.20
C VAL A 60 -2.32 9.35 -2.20
N VAL A 61 -1.41 8.40 -2.34
CA VAL A 61 -1.74 6.96 -2.32
C VAL A 61 -2.32 6.56 -0.97
N CYS A 62 -1.73 7.03 0.13
CA CYS A 62 -2.23 6.73 1.48
C CYS A 62 -3.65 7.26 1.68
N ARG A 63 -3.95 8.47 1.19
CA ARG A 63 -5.30 9.07 1.25
C ARG A 63 -6.33 8.32 0.41
N SER A 64 -5.92 7.75 -0.73
CA SER A 64 -6.83 7.03 -1.63
C SER A 64 -7.13 5.59 -1.19
N LEU A 65 -6.36 5.03 -0.26
CA LEU A 65 -6.44 3.63 0.18
C LEU A 65 -7.10 3.46 1.56
N GLY A 66 -8.15 4.23 1.85
CA GLY A 66 -8.83 4.23 3.16
C GLY A 66 -9.49 2.90 3.56
N SER A 67 -9.83 2.04 2.60
CA SER A 67 -10.41 0.69 2.82
C SER A 67 -9.36 -0.41 2.98
N LEU A 68 -8.08 -0.10 2.80
CA LEU A 68 -7.02 -1.10 2.75
C LEU A 68 -6.79 -1.70 4.15
N ARG A 69 -6.70 -3.03 4.21
CA ARG A 69 -6.46 -3.82 5.42
C ARG A 69 -5.03 -4.34 5.49
N VAL A 70 -4.46 -4.71 4.34
CA VAL A 70 -3.10 -5.26 4.25
C VAL A 70 -2.28 -4.44 3.27
N LEU A 71 -1.16 -3.90 3.75
CA LEU A 71 -0.15 -3.21 2.95
C LEU A 71 1.20 -3.89 3.12
N CYS A 72 1.67 -4.58 2.08
CA CYS A 72 3.02 -5.17 2.07
C CYS A 72 3.96 -4.34 1.19
N LEU A 73 4.96 -3.72 1.82
CA LEU A 73 6.01 -2.91 1.19
C LEU A 73 7.40 -3.50 1.43
N SER A 74 7.48 -4.76 1.84
CA SER A 74 8.71 -5.44 2.22
C SER A 74 9.73 -5.48 1.08
N ALA A 75 11.02 -5.52 1.42
CA ALA A 75 12.13 -5.58 0.46
C ALA A 75 12.04 -4.46 -0.62
N ASN A 76 11.96 -3.21 -0.16
CA ASN A 76 12.00 -2.01 -0.99
C ASN A 76 13.15 -1.08 -0.53
N GLN A 77 13.17 0.18 -0.97
CA GLN A 77 14.21 1.16 -0.63
C GLN A 77 13.62 2.39 0.10
N LEU A 78 12.48 2.22 0.77
CA LEU A 78 11.80 3.30 1.49
C LEU A 78 12.69 3.83 2.62
N ARG A 79 12.84 5.15 2.70
CA ARG A 79 13.59 5.82 3.78
C ARG A 79 12.70 6.37 4.89
N THR A 80 11.48 6.73 4.53
CA THR A 80 10.45 7.24 5.44
C THR A 80 9.08 6.75 4.97
N LEU A 81 8.10 6.78 5.89
CA LEU A 81 6.69 6.69 5.56
C LEU A 81 6.04 8.08 5.68
N PRO A 82 5.09 8.44 4.82
CA PRO A 82 4.36 9.71 4.93
C PRO A 82 3.48 9.73 6.18
N ALA A 83 3.21 10.93 6.71
CA ALA A 83 2.31 11.13 7.84
C ALA A 83 0.89 10.61 7.55
N GLU A 84 0.47 10.69 6.28
CA GLU A 84 -0.84 10.24 5.81
C GLU A 84 -1.04 8.73 5.88
N ILE A 85 -0.03 7.95 6.27
CA ILE A 85 -0.25 6.55 6.67
C ILE A 85 -1.32 6.46 7.76
N GLY A 86 -1.42 7.45 8.66
CA GLY A 86 -2.45 7.51 9.70
C GLY A 86 -3.89 7.62 9.15
N CYS A 87 -4.08 8.02 7.90
CA CYS A 87 -5.39 8.07 7.25
C CYS A 87 -5.93 6.67 6.88
N MET A 88 -5.10 5.63 6.90
CA MET A 88 -5.47 4.27 6.53
C MET A 88 -6.21 3.56 7.68
N ALA A 89 -7.37 4.09 8.06
CA ALA A 89 -8.08 3.71 9.29
C ALA A 89 -8.46 2.21 9.37
N GLN A 90 -8.55 1.49 8.25
CA GLN A 90 -8.88 0.05 8.22
C GLN A 90 -7.65 -0.87 8.20
N LEU A 91 -6.43 -0.31 8.22
CA LEU A 91 -5.20 -1.09 8.09
C LEU A 91 -4.98 -1.95 9.33
N THR A 92 -4.93 -3.26 9.13
CA THR A 92 -4.66 -4.27 10.17
C THR A 92 -3.25 -4.81 10.10
N THR A 93 -2.64 -4.78 8.91
CA THR A 93 -1.30 -5.30 8.68
C THR A 93 -0.51 -4.35 7.80
N LEU A 94 0.61 -3.89 8.32
CA LEU A 94 1.63 -3.15 7.58
C LEU A 94 2.90 -3.98 7.60
N ARG A 95 3.54 -4.19 6.45
CA ARG A 95 4.84 -4.86 6.36
C ARG A 95 5.83 -3.97 5.65
N VAL A 96 6.91 -3.63 6.32
CA VAL A 96 7.94 -2.69 5.82
C VAL A 96 9.36 -3.20 6.03
N GLU A 97 9.52 -4.47 6.39
CA GLU A 97 10.81 -5.13 6.58
C GLU A 97 11.68 -5.09 5.31
N GLY A 98 13.00 -5.04 5.47
CA GLY A 98 13.91 -4.96 4.32
C GLY A 98 13.86 -3.64 3.55
N ASN A 99 13.37 -2.56 4.18
CA ASN A 99 13.52 -1.18 3.70
C ASN A 99 14.71 -0.48 4.37
N ARG A 100 14.88 0.83 4.09
CA ARG A 100 15.91 1.71 4.69
C ARG A 100 15.29 2.73 5.65
N LEU A 101 14.20 2.35 6.33
CA LEU A 101 13.49 3.23 7.24
C LEU A 101 14.38 3.56 8.44
N THR A 102 14.65 4.85 8.65
CA THR A 102 15.40 5.32 9.83
C THR A 102 14.47 5.75 10.97
N SER A 103 13.21 6.02 10.65
CA SER A 103 12.17 6.38 11.61
C SER A 103 10.79 6.01 11.07
N LEU A 104 9.83 5.90 11.96
CA LEU A 104 8.41 5.77 11.64
C LEU A 104 7.69 7.08 12.01
N PRO A 105 6.70 7.53 11.22
CA PRO A 105 5.88 8.69 11.56
C PRO A 105 5.05 8.39 12.82
N TRP A 106 4.86 9.39 13.69
CA TRP A 106 4.07 9.22 14.91
C TRP A 106 2.59 8.92 14.61
N GLN A 107 2.11 9.33 13.43
CA GLN A 107 0.78 9.05 12.89
C GLN A 107 0.52 7.55 12.70
N LEU A 108 1.55 6.70 12.73
CA LEU A 108 1.36 5.25 12.78
C LEU A 108 0.55 4.83 14.03
N GLY A 109 0.60 5.62 15.11
CA GLY A 109 -0.24 5.45 16.30
C GLY A 109 -1.71 5.82 16.10
N GLU A 110 -2.08 6.48 14.99
CA GLU A 110 -3.48 6.75 14.64
C GLU A 110 -4.17 5.52 14.02
N LEU A 111 -3.41 4.50 13.63
CA LEU A 111 -3.90 3.24 13.08
C LEU A 111 -4.49 2.34 14.18
N ARG A 112 -5.72 2.66 14.61
CA ARG A 112 -6.42 1.99 15.72
C ARG A 112 -6.66 0.50 15.53
N HIS A 113 -6.62 0.02 14.29
CA HIS A 113 -6.86 -1.37 13.93
C HIS A 113 -5.59 -2.13 13.56
N LEU A 114 -4.41 -1.50 13.64
CA LEU A 114 -3.15 -2.15 13.28
C LEU A 114 -2.80 -3.22 14.32
N GLU A 115 -2.72 -4.46 13.87
CA GLU A 115 -2.40 -5.63 14.69
C GLU A 115 -0.99 -6.16 14.39
N GLN A 116 -0.47 -5.93 13.18
CA GLN A 116 0.84 -6.40 12.73
C GLN A 116 1.61 -5.31 12.00
N LEU A 117 2.89 -5.12 12.36
CA LEU A 117 3.84 -4.16 11.81
C LEU A 117 5.19 -4.84 11.49
#